data_AF-A3ZNM9-F1
#
_entry.id   AF-A3ZNM9-F1
#
_cell.length_a   1.000
_cell.length_b   1.000
_cell.length_c   1.000
_cell.angle_alpha   90.00
_cell.angle_beta   90.00
_cell.angle_gamma   90.00
#
_symmetry.space_group_name_H-M   'P 1'
#
loop_
_entity.id
_entity.type
_entity.pdbx_description
1 polymer ?
#
loop_
_entity_poly.entity_id
_entity_poly.type
_entity_poly.pdbx_seq_one_letter_code
_entity_poly.pdbx_strand_id
1 'polypeptide(L)'
;MQQKFWAWGDQLHVYDEQHQPVFWAKGRVFSWGHQLSFQDMQGNELAFIKQKLMTWMSQYEIHRDGQRFAQVRKNFTWFTKKFTLEMVEGDSLVIQGDFWDHRYQFRCDDRVVAKVDKAYWAWTDTYGIETEEGEDDVAILCSTIVIDKILDDQQRRRSNSSSPLSPP
;
A
#
# COMPACT_ATOMS: atom_id res chain seq x y z
N MET A 1 -0.76 -0.85 -11.53
CA MET A 1 -1.57 -0.11 -10.53
C MET A 1 -1.45 1.40 -10.75
N GLN A 2 -2.53 2.17 -10.56
CA GLN A 2 -2.55 3.63 -10.75
C GLN A 2 -1.67 4.40 -9.76
N GLN A 3 -0.81 5.25 -10.30
CA GLN A 3 0.00 6.23 -9.57
C GLN A 3 -0.78 7.55 -9.50
N LYS A 4 -1.79 7.64 -8.61
CA LYS A 4 -2.49 8.90 -8.35
C LYS A 4 -2.37 9.32 -6.89
N PHE A 5 -2.14 10.63 -6.68
CA PHE A 5 -2.30 11.28 -5.39
C PHE A 5 -3.75 11.13 -4.94
N TRP A 6 -3.96 10.30 -3.92
CA TRP A 6 -5.27 9.81 -3.59
C TRP A 6 -5.90 10.70 -2.51
N ALA A 7 -6.94 11.48 -2.88
CA ALA A 7 -7.75 12.22 -1.91
C ALA A 7 -8.71 11.26 -1.19
N TRP A 8 -9.14 11.61 0.02
CA TRP A 8 -10.10 10.79 0.76
C TRP A 8 -11.44 10.74 0.01
N GLY A 9 -11.81 9.56 -0.49
CA GLY A 9 -13.05 9.32 -1.25
C GLY A 9 -12.83 8.88 -2.70
N ASP A 10 -11.61 9.02 -3.22
CA ASP A 10 -11.25 8.60 -4.56
C ASP A 10 -11.21 7.07 -4.69
N GLN A 11 -11.35 6.59 -5.94
CA GLN A 11 -11.16 5.19 -6.32
C GLN A 11 -9.78 5.01 -6.96
N LEU A 12 -9.15 3.87 -6.70
CA LEU A 12 -7.89 3.46 -7.31
C LEU A 12 -8.13 2.16 -8.07
N HIS A 13 -7.70 2.10 -9.32
CA HIS A 13 -7.84 0.90 -10.15
C HIS A 13 -6.52 0.12 -10.23
N VAL A 14 -6.67 -1.20 -10.20
CA VAL A 14 -5.63 -2.18 -10.56
C VAL A 14 -6.00 -2.76 -11.91
N TYR A 15 -5.01 -2.86 -12.78
CA TYR A 15 -5.16 -3.31 -14.16
C TYR A 15 -4.33 -4.57 -14.37
N ASP A 16 -4.78 -5.42 -15.28
CA ASP A 16 -3.98 -6.51 -15.82
C ASP A 16 -2.98 -6.00 -16.88
N GLU A 17 -2.23 -6.94 -17.46
CA GLU A 17 -1.24 -6.69 -18.51
C GLU A 17 -1.85 -6.11 -19.79
N GLN A 18 -3.13 -6.40 -20.05
CA GLN A 18 -3.91 -5.90 -21.19
C GLN A 18 -4.60 -4.58 -20.88
N HIS A 19 -4.27 -3.96 -19.74
CA HIS A 19 -4.83 -2.69 -19.29
C HIS A 19 -6.34 -2.72 -19.05
N GLN A 20 -6.89 -3.90 -18.77
CA GLN A 20 -8.26 -4.05 -18.31
C GLN A 20 -8.30 -3.91 -16.78
N PRO A 21 -9.25 -3.14 -16.22
CA PRO A 21 -9.39 -3.04 -14.78
C PRO A 21 -9.85 -4.40 -14.22
N VAL A 22 -9.12 -4.91 -13.23
CA VAL A 22 -9.37 -6.21 -12.57
C VAL A 22 -9.75 -6.08 -11.10
N PHE A 23 -9.26 -5.03 -10.44
CA PHE A 23 -9.64 -4.68 -9.08
C PHE A 23 -9.77 -3.18 -8.91
N TRP A 24 -10.41 -2.78 -7.81
CA TRP A 24 -10.44 -1.40 -7.40
C TRP A 24 -10.44 -1.29 -5.88
N ALA A 25 -9.83 -0.22 -5.39
CA ALA A 25 -9.85 0.16 -3.99
C ALA A 25 -10.65 1.45 -3.82
N LYS A 26 -11.46 1.54 -2.76
CA LYS A 26 -12.26 2.73 -2.45
C LYS A 26 -12.05 3.15 -1.00
N GLY A 27 -11.70 4.42 -0.81
CA GLY A 27 -11.68 5.02 0.52
C GLY A 27 -13.08 5.21 1.09
N ARG A 28 -13.25 4.82 2.36
CA ARG A 28 -14.45 5.10 3.16
C ARG A 28 -14.01 5.86 4.42
N VAL A 29 -14.66 6.98 4.67
CA VAL A 29 -14.46 7.78 5.88
C VAL A 29 -15.50 7.34 6.90
N PHE A 30 -15.05 6.91 8.08
CA PHE A 30 -15.92 6.56 9.20
C PHE A 30 -15.59 7.44 10.40
N SER A 31 -16.51 7.51 11.37
CA SER A 31 -16.33 8.28 12.60
C SER A 31 -15.10 7.86 13.41
N TRP A 32 -14.67 6.61 13.24
CA TRP A 32 -13.57 5.97 13.97
C TRP A 32 -12.29 5.88 13.14
N GLY A 33 -12.17 6.67 12.08
CA GLY A 33 -10.99 6.74 11.23
C GLY A 33 -11.22 6.26 9.80
N HIS A 34 -10.11 5.99 9.14
CA HIS A 34 -10.09 5.76 7.71
C HIS A 34 -9.98 4.27 7.37
N GLN A 35 -10.76 3.85 6.37
CA GLN A 35 -10.73 2.50 5.84
C GLN A 35 -10.68 2.52 4.31
N LEU A 36 -10.12 1.46 3.72
CA LEU A 36 -10.14 1.23 2.28
C LEU A 36 -10.76 -0.14 2.04
N SER A 37 -11.70 -0.22 1.13
CA SER A 37 -12.29 -1.48 0.68
C SER A 37 -11.64 -1.86 -0.65
N PHE A 38 -11.06 -3.05 -0.74
CA PHE A 38 -10.44 -3.62 -1.93
C PHE A 38 -11.39 -4.66 -2.52
N GLN A 39 -11.77 -4.48 -3.78
CA GLN A 39 -12.88 -5.22 -4.40
C GLN A 39 -12.51 -5.69 -5.81
N ASP A 40 -13.17 -6.77 -6.23
CA ASP A 40 -13.19 -7.16 -7.64
C ASP A 40 -14.11 -6.24 -8.47
N MET A 41 -14.12 -6.44 -9.79
CA MET A 41 -14.97 -5.67 -10.71
C MET A 41 -16.47 -5.97 -10.57
N GLN A 42 -16.85 -7.01 -9.84
CA GLN A 42 -18.25 -7.36 -9.55
C GLN A 42 -18.75 -6.67 -8.27
N GLY A 43 -17.85 -6.05 -7.49
CA GLY A 43 -18.15 -5.37 -6.24
C GLY A 43 -18.04 -6.26 -5.01
N ASN A 44 -17.47 -7.46 -5.15
CA ASN A 44 -17.20 -8.33 -4.01
C ASN A 44 -15.98 -7.81 -3.26
N GLU A 45 -16.12 -7.57 -1.96
CA GLU A 45 -15.02 -7.13 -1.11
C GLU A 45 -14.07 -8.30 -0.84
N LEU A 46 -12.85 -8.22 -1.36
CA LEU A 46 -11.80 -9.23 -1.19
C LEU A 46 -10.95 -8.97 0.05
N ALA A 47 -10.85 -7.70 0.44
CA ALA A 47 -10.19 -7.27 1.66
C ALA A 47 -10.65 -5.87 2.09
N PHE A 48 -10.53 -5.56 3.37
CA PHE A 48 -10.56 -4.19 3.87
C PHE A 48 -9.29 -3.85 4.63
N ILE A 49 -8.77 -2.66 4.37
CA ILE A 49 -7.56 -2.12 4.99
C ILE A 49 -8.01 -1.10 6.04
N LYS A 50 -7.54 -1.26 7.27
CA LYS A 50 -7.84 -0.38 8.39
C LYS A 50 -6.57 0.14 9.02
N GLN A 51 -6.49 1.45 9.22
CA GLN A 51 -5.40 2.05 10.00
C GLN A 51 -5.56 1.67 11.48
N LYS A 52 -4.47 1.25 12.12
CA LYS A 52 -4.47 1.06 13.56
C LYS A 52 -4.33 2.42 14.23
N LEU A 53 -5.41 2.89 14.86
CA LEU A 53 -5.38 4.10 15.65
C LEU A 53 -4.67 3.81 16.99
N MET A 54 -4.00 4.81 17.55
CA MET A 54 -3.27 4.75 18.83
C MET A 54 -1.89 4.05 18.82
N THR A 55 -1.30 3.81 17.65
CA THR A 55 0.12 3.40 17.55
C THR A 55 1.03 4.60 17.29
N TRP A 56 2.20 4.62 17.93
CA TRP A 56 3.24 5.62 17.64
C TRP A 56 3.80 5.48 16.21
N MET A 57 3.67 4.29 15.62
CA MET A 57 4.14 3.95 14.26
C MET A 57 2.97 3.82 13.28
N SER A 58 3.23 4.12 11.99
CA SER A 58 2.29 3.87 10.90
C SER A 58 2.12 2.38 10.67
N GLN A 59 0.98 1.84 11.11
CA GLN A 59 0.59 0.44 10.99
C GLN A 59 -0.83 0.32 10.46
N TYR A 60 -1.04 -0.61 9.53
CA TYR A 60 -2.33 -0.92 8.94
C TYR A 60 -2.58 -2.42 9.03
N GLU A 61 -3.83 -2.79 9.24
CA GLU A 61 -4.29 -4.16 9.23
C GLU A 61 -5.09 -4.40 7.95
N ILE A 62 -4.90 -5.57 7.37
CA ILE A 62 -5.66 -6.06 6.22
C ILE A 62 -6.52 -7.21 6.71
N HIS A 63 -7.82 -7.09 6.45
CA HIS A 63 -8.82 -8.02 6.93
C HIS A 63 -9.56 -8.63 5.74
N ARG A 64 -9.90 -9.91 5.86
CA ARG A 64 -10.67 -10.71 4.89
C ARG A 64 -11.72 -11.45 5.70
N ASP A 65 -12.97 -11.44 5.23
CA ASP A 65 -14.11 -12.06 5.92
C ASP A 65 -14.27 -11.62 7.40
N GLY A 66 -13.96 -10.35 7.69
CA GLY A 66 -14.07 -9.78 9.04
C GLY A 66 -12.93 -10.18 9.99
N GLN A 67 -11.95 -10.96 9.55
CA GLN A 67 -10.79 -11.37 10.33
C GLN A 67 -9.52 -10.74 9.79
N ARG A 68 -8.62 -10.33 10.69
CA ARG A 68 -7.29 -9.87 10.28
C ARG A 68 -6.55 -11.06 9.66
N PHE A 69 -6.14 -10.93 8.41
CA PHE A 69 -5.32 -11.94 7.74
C PHE A 69 -3.88 -11.47 7.53
N ALA A 70 -3.66 -10.15 7.49
CA ALA A 70 -2.31 -9.60 7.35
C ALA A 70 -2.19 -8.21 7.99
N GLN A 71 -0.95 -7.74 8.13
CA GLN A 71 -0.62 -6.46 8.72
C GLN A 71 0.61 -5.87 8.06
N VAL A 72 0.54 -4.58 7.71
CA VAL A 72 1.67 -3.84 7.16
C VAL A 72 2.16 -2.84 8.19
N ARG A 73 3.46 -2.92 8.52
CA ARG A 73 4.13 -1.99 9.43
C ARG A 73 5.32 -1.34 8.75
N LYS A 74 5.51 -0.04 8.99
CA LYS A 74 6.79 0.62 8.71
C LYS A 74 7.77 0.30 9.84
N ASN A 75 8.94 -0.23 9.51
CA ASN A 75 9.99 -0.51 10.47
C ASN A 75 10.68 0.80 10.89
N PHE A 76 11.13 0.86 12.15
CA PHE A 76 11.97 1.96 12.62
C PHE A 76 13.41 1.72 12.19
N THR A 77 13.85 2.44 11.17
CA THR A 77 15.17 2.33 10.55
C THR A 77 15.79 3.72 10.41
N TRP A 78 17.08 3.85 10.72
CA TRP A 78 17.75 5.16 10.80
C TRP A 78 18.00 5.82 9.44
N PHE A 79 18.19 5.04 8.37
CA PHE A 79 18.66 5.57 7.08
C PHE A 79 17.79 5.21 5.87
N THR A 80 17.14 4.04 5.86
CA THR A 80 16.33 3.58 4.71
C THR A 80 14.88 3.34 5.13
N LYS A 81 13.93 3.50 4.23
CA LYS A 81 12.56 3.05 4.47
C LYS A 81 12.53 1.52 4.37
N LYS A 82 11.89 0.86 5.32
CA LYS A 82 11.68 -0.59 5.32
C LYS A 82 10.28 -0.86 5.86
N PHE A 83 9.58 -1.79 5.24
CA PHE A 83 8.28 -2.25 5.71
C PHE A 83 8.29 -3.76 5.92
N THR A 84 7.36 -4.24 6.73
CA THR A 84 7.09 -5.68 6.91
C THR A 84 5.61 -5.90 6.62
N LEU A 85 5.31 -6.89 5.77
CA LEU A 85 4.00 -7.51 5.67
C LEU A 85 4.00 -8.77 6.53
N GLU A 86 3.27 -8.74 7.63
CA GLU A 86 3.08 -9.88 8.53
C GLU A 86 1.79 -10.58 8.15
N MET A 87 1.88 -11.82 7.71
CA MET A 87 0.72 -12.68 7.48
C MET A 87 0.32 -13.34 8.80
N VAL A 88 -0.98 -13.57 9.01
CA VAL A 88 -1.47 -14.36 10.16
C VAL A 88 -1.16 -15.84 9.95
N GLU A 89 -1.27 -16.29 8.71
CA GLU A 89 -0.88 -17.63 8.26
C GLU A 89 0.13 -17.49 7.11
N GLY A 90 1.23 -18.25 7.17
CA GLY A 90 2.32 -18.17 6.20
C GLY A 90 3.46 -17.24 6.64
N ASP A 91 4.38 -17.00 5.72
CA ASP A 91 5.62 -16.28 5.99
C ASP A 91 5.43 -14.76 5.96
N SER A 92 6.22 -14.07 6.78
CA SER A 92 6.26 -12.60 6.78
C SER A 92 7.19 -12.09 5.68
N LEU A 93 6.76 -11.09 4.94
CA LEU A 93 7.53 -10.50 3.86
C LEU A 93 8.22 -9.21 4.28
N VAL A 94 9.49 -9.08 3.94
CA VAL A 94 10.26 -7.85 4.08
C VAL A 94 10.17 -7.05 2.79
N ILE A 95 9.82 -5.77 2.91
CA ILE A 95 9.64 -4.88 1.78
C ILE A 95 10.69 -3.77 1.83
N GLN A 96 11.52 -3.69 0.79
CA GLN A 96 12.65 -2.77 0.71
C GLN A 96 13.00 -2.41 -0.73
N GLY A 97 13.61 -1.23 -0.90
CA GLY A 97 14.01 -0.69 -2.20
C GLY A 97 13.86 0.82 -2.25
N ASP A 98 13.76 1.36 -3.46
CA ASP A 98 13.45 2.76 -3.70
C ASP A 98 11.94 2.96 -3.81
N PHE A 99 11.34 3.39 -2.70
CA PHE A 99 9.92 3.68 -2.64
C PHE A 99 9.51 4.98 -3.36
N TRP A 100 10.46 5.88 -3.65
CA TRP A 100 10.15 7.12 -4.35
C TRP A 100 9.94 6.86 -5.84
N ASP A 101 10.86 6.08 -6.43
CA ASP A 101 10.79 5.69 -7.83
C ASP A 101 9.87 4.48 -8.09
N HIS A 102 9.16 4.00 -7.05
CA HIS A 102 8.35 2.78 -7.09
C HIS A 102 9.16 1.57 -7.60
N ARG A 103 10.41 1.43 -7.13
CA ARG A 103 11.34 0.33 -7.43
C ARG A 103 11.69 -0.41 -6.15
N TYR A 104 10.79 -1.28 -5.70
CA TYR A 104 10.96 -2.04 -4.46
C TYR A 104 10.44 -3.46 -4.59
N GLN A 105 10.83 -4.32 -3.65
CA GLN A 105 10.56 -5.75 -3.71
C GLN A 105 10.02 -6.27 -2.38
N PHE A 106 9.14 -7.26 -2.47
CA PHE A 106 8.69 -8.08 -1.36
C PHE A 106 9.57 -9.33 -1.32
N ARG A 107 10.09 -9.65 -0.14
CA ARG A 107 10.99 -10.78 0.05
C ARG A 107 10.54 -11.68 1.20
N CYS A 108 10.47 -12.98 0.92
CA CYS A 108 10.48 -14.00 1.94
C CYS A 108 11.94 -14.47 2.08
N ASP A 109 12.59 -14.09 3.17
CA ASP A 109 14.03 -14.28 3.36
C ASP A 109 14.86 -13.78 2.16
N ASP A 110 15.55 -14.70 1.47
CA ASP A 110 16.38 -14.40 0.30
C ASP A 110 15.63 -14.47 -1.04
N ARG A 111 14.38 -14.94 -1.03
CA ARG A 111 13.54 -15.05 -2.22
C ARG A 111 12.76 -13.77 -2.45
N VAL A 112 12.82 -13.24 -3.67
CA VAL A 112 11.92 -12.19 -4.12
C VAL A 112 10.61 -12.83 -4.52
N VAL A 113 9.50 -12.37 -3.94
CA VAL A 113 8.16 -12.93 -4.18
C VAL A 113 7.23 -11.94 -4.87
N ALA A 114 7.57 -10.66 -4.84
CA ALA A 114 6.96 -9.67 -5.71
C ALA A 114 7.91 -8.50 -6.00
N LYS A 115 7.73 -7.88 -7.16
CA LYS A 115 8.49 -6.71 -7.59
C LYS A 115 7.52 -5.60 -7.97
N VAL A 116 7.84 -4.39 -7.50
CA VAL A 116 7.16 -3.17 -7.89
C VAL A 116 8.15 -2.34 -8.67
N ASP A 117 7.79 -2.00 -9.90
CA ASP A 117 8.65 -1.20 -10.79
C ASP A 117 7.81 -0.36 -11.75
N LYS A 118 8.08 0.95 -11.78
CA LYS A 118 7.47 1.87 -12.74
C LYS A 118 8.07 1.73 -14.14
N ALA A 119 9.37 1.42 -14.25
CA ALA A 119 10.12 1.44 -15.50
C ALA A 119 9.73 0.33 -16.47
N TYR A 120 9.19 -0.79 -15.98
CA TYR A 120 8.72 -1.90 -16.83
C TYR A 120 7.46 -1.56 -17.63
N TRP A 121 6.78 -0.45 -17.32
CA TRP A 121 5.47 -0.13 -17.87
C TRP A 121 5.52 1.21 -18.62
N ALA A 122 5.15 1.21 -19.90
CA ALA A 122 5.24 2.38 -20.78
C ALA A 122 4.25 3.53 -20.47
N TRP A 123 3.55 3.46 -19.34
CA TRP A 123 2.40 4.30 -19.02
C TRP A 123 2.78 5.28 -17.90
N THR A 124 2.56 6.57 -18.15
CA THR A 124 3.07 7.65 -17.29
C THR A 124 2.49 7.63 -15.87
N ASP A 125 1.27 7.11 -15.72
CA ASP A 125 0.46 7.19 -14.49
C ASP A 125 0.22 5.83 -13.83
N THR A 126 1.01 4.81 -14.15
CA THR A 126 0.92 3.48 -13.51
C THR A 126 2.30 2.90 -13.24
N TYR A 127 2.39 2.05 -12.22
CA TYR A 127 3.55 1.18 -12.01
C TYR A 127 3.11 -0.30 -11.99
N GLY A 128 4.05 -1.17 -12.30
CA GLY A 128 3.87 -2.62 -12.33
C GLY A 128 3.97 -3.26 -10.97
N ILE A 129 3.24 -4.35 -10.79
CA ILE A 129 3.44 -5.27 -9.67
C ILE A 129 3.45 -6.67 -10.28
N GLU A 130 4.60 -7.34 -10.18
CA GLU A 130 4.77 -8.73 -10.58
C GLU A 130 4.83 -9.58 -9.32
N THR A 131 4.02 -10.63 -9.25
CA THR A 131 3.95 -11.57 -8.12
C THR A 131 4.39 -12.96 -8.59
N GLU A 132 5.10 -13.68 -7.73
CA GLU A 132 5.45 -15.07 -7.99
C GLU A 132 4.20 -15.96 -7.80
N GLU A 133 4.16 -17.08 -8.52
CA GLU A 133 3.02 -18.00 -8.48
C GLU A 133 2.83 -18.60 -7.08
N GLY A 134 1.58 -18.59 -6.59
CA GLY A 134 1.20 -19.12 -5.27
C GLY A 134 1.27 -18.12 -4.12
N GLU A 135 1.70 -16.88 -4.37
CA GLU A 135 1.61 -15.80 -3.40
C GLU A 135 0.20 -15.19 -3.33
N ASP A 136 -0.16 -14.56 -2.20
CA ASP A 136 -1.46 -13.89 -2.07
C ASP A 136 -1.39 -12.49 -2.71
N ASP A 137 -1.82 -12.41 -3.98
CA ASP A 137 -1.86 -11.17 -4.75
C ASP A 137 -2.63 -10.05 -4.02
N VAL A 138 -3.72 -10.38 -3.35
CA VAL A 138 -4.53 -9.40 -2.62
C VAL A 138 -3.73 -8.81 -1.46
N ALA A 139 -2.96 -9.63 -0.73
CA ALA A 139 -2.07 -9.17 0.33
C ALA A 139 -1.01 -8.21 -0.20
N ILE A 140 -0.38 -8.55 -1.33
CA ILE A 140 0.68 -7.76 -1.96
C ILE A 140 0.11 -6.43 -2.49
N LEU A 141 -0.99 -6.47 -3.24
CA LEU A 141 -1.67 -5.28 -3.77
C LEU A 141 -2.15 -4.35 -2.65
N CYS A 142 -2.79 -4.89 -1.61
CA CYS A 142 -3.20 -4.11 -0.44
C CYS A 142 -2.00 -3.49 0.29
N SER A 143 -0.88 -4.21 0.36
CA SER A 143 0.34 -3.70 1.00
C SER A 143 0.96 -2.54 0.24
N THR A 144 0.98 -2.63 -1.09
CA THR A 144 1.41 -1.54 -1.98
C THR A 144 0.54 -0.29 -1.77
N ILE A 145 -0.79 -0.46 -1.68
CA ILE A 145 -1.71 0.64 -1.33
C ILE A 145 -1.38 1.27 0.04
N VAL A 146 -1.11 0.45 1.06
CA VAL A 146 -0.73 0.94 2.39
C VAL A 146 0.57 1.73 2.35
N ILE A 147 1.58 1.23 1.63
CA ILE A 147 2.87 1.88 1.49
C ILE A 147 2.68 3.27 0.88
N ASP A 148 1.95 3.38 -0.23
CA ASP A 148 1.66 4.65 -0.88
C ASP A 148 0.99 5.64 0.10
N LYS A 149 0.03 5.17 0.89
CA LYS A 149 -0.64 5.99 1.91
C LYS A 149 0.31 6.48 3.00
N ILE A 150 1.17 5.61 3.52
CA ILE A 150 2.16 5.99 4.55
C ILE A 150 3.16 7.01 4.00
N LEU A 151 3.54 6.88 2.73
CA LEU A 151 4.49 7.78 2.08
C LEU A 151 3.87 9.16 1.82
N ASP A 152 2.63 9.22 1.32
CA ASP A 152 1.88 10.45 1.09
C ASP A 152 1.61 11.20 2.41
N ASP A 153 1.14 10.52 3.45
CA ASP A 153 0.94 11.11 4.78
C ASP A 153 2.23 11.72 5.36
N GLN A 154 3.38 11.05 5.15
CA GLN A 154 4.68 11.57 5.59
C GLN A 154 5.11 12.81 4.80
N GLN A 155 4.86 12.86 3.50
CA GLN A 155 5.14 14.03 2.67
C GLN A 155 4.28 15.22 3.09
N ARG A 156 2.98 15.01 3.30
CA ARG A 156 2.03 16.06 3.77
C ARG A 156 2.40 16.63 5.14
N ARG A 157 2.83 15.77 6.07
CA ARG A 157 3.31 16.24 7.39
C ARG A 157 4.58 17.09 7.28
N ARG A 158 5.50 16.71 6.40
CA ARG A 158 6.73 17.48 6.13
C ARG A 158 6.42 18.84 5.50
N SER A 159 5.56 18.89 4.48
CA SER A 159 5.20 20.15 3.81
C SER A 159 4.49 21.13 4.73
N ASN A 160 3.63 20.65 5.64
CA ASN A 160 2.95 21.52 6.61
C ASN A 160 3.87 22.04 7.72
N SER A 161 4.99 21.35 8.00
CA SER A 161 5.98 21.83 8.99
C SER A 161 6.93 22.91 8.44
N SER A 162 6.88 23.19 7.14
CA SER A 162 7.77 24.15 6.44
C SER A 162 7.14 25.51 6.12
N SER A 163 5.95 25.85 6.62
CA SER A 163 5.43 27.22 6.54
C SER A 163 6.15 28.11 7.56
N PRO A 164 6.93 29.13 7.15
CA PRO A 164 7.53 30.05 8.10
C PRO A 164 6.42 30.93 8.69
N LEU A 165 6.42 31.03 10.03
CA LEU A 165 5.77 32.14 10.72
C LEU A 165 6.28 33.45 10.10
N SER A 166 5.41 34.20 9.45
CA SER A 166 5.66 35.61 9.18
C SER A 166 5.86 36.30 10.54
N PRO A 167 7.02 36.92 10.81
CA PRO A 167 7.16 37.73 12.01
C PRO A 167 6.24 38.97 11.91
N PRO A 168 5.84 39.53 13.06
CA PRO A 168 4.90 40.65 13.16
C PRO A 168 5.40 41.93 12.50
#